data_AF-A0A9P3DGY1-F1
#
_entry.id   AF-A0A9P3DGY1-F1
#
_cell.length_a   1.000
_cell.length_b   1.000
_cell.length_c   1.000
_cell.angle_alpha   90.00
_cell.angle_beta   90.00
_cell.angle_gamma   90.00
#
_symmetry.space_group_name_H-M   'P 1'
#
loop_
_entity.id
_entity.type
_entity.pdbx_description
1 polymer ?
#
loop_
_entity_poly.entity_id
_entity_poly.type
_entity_poly.pdbx_seq_one_letter_code
_entity_poly.pdbx_strand_id
1 'polypeptide(L)'
;MKQINQELDEQRKAEKRAVEAQRNKKKKAEKEAKLEVLKRSKYSLLKNEKDLTETQKIKLEAIKENFPNLKKMHELKEEFRKIYETSENPTEGLLSISEWLAKSSSVFTKSCQTIRNWFGEIISYFERRTTNGMVEGINNKLKLIKRRSYGFRNFRNFWVRSMLSWHLVC
;
A
#
# COMPACT_ATOMS: atom_id res chain seq x y z
N MET A 1 -4.62 -0.83 1.51
CA MET A 1 -3.52 -0.54 0.55
C MET A 1 -2.11 -0.98 1.01
N LYS A 2 -1.74 -0.91 2.30
CA LYS A 2 -0.36 -1.23 2.73
C LYS A 2 0.16 -2.60 2.27
N GLN A 3 -0.66 -3.65 2.39
CA GLN A 3 -0.28 -5.01 2.01
C GLN A 3 -0.10 -5.17 0.49
N ILE A 4 -1.02 -4.61 -0.31
CA ILE A 4 -0.92 -4.54 -1.79
C ILE A 4 0.40 -3.87 -2.20
N ASN A 5 0.74 -2.73 -1.57
CA ASN A 5 1.99 -2.03 -1.84
C ASN A 5 3.23 -2.84 -1.42
N GLN A 6 3.13 -3.67 -0.39
CA GLN A 6 4.23 -4.56 0.01
C GLN A 6 4.44 -5.66 -1.02
N GLU A 7 3.37 -6.34 -1.47
CA GLU A 7 3.45 -7.37 -2.52
C GLU A 7 4.00 -6.79 -3.84
N LEU A 8 3.60 -5.57 -4.22
CA LEU A 8 4.15 -4.89 -5.39
C LEU A 8 5.65 -4.57 -5.25
N ASP A 9 6.12 -4.12 -4.08
CA ASP A 9 7.57 -3.90 -3.85
C ASP A 9 8.34 -5.22 -3.76
N GLU A 10 7.74 -6.29 -3.24
CA GLU A 10 8.29 -7.65 -3.26
C GLU A 10 8.48 -8.12 -4.70
N GLN A 11 7.47 -7.99 -5.56
CA GLN A 11 7.59 -8.35 -6.97
C GLN A 11 8.66 -7.50 -7.68
N ARG A 12 8.71 -6.19 -7.44
CA ARG A 12 9.75 -5.32 -8.01
C ARG A 12 11.17 -5.79 -7.64
N LYS A 13 11.37 -6.23 -6.39
CA LYS A 13 12.66 -6.80 -5.95
C LYS A 13 12.94 -8.14 -6.61
N ALA A 14 11.92 -8.98 -6.79
CA ALA A 14 12.04 -10.26 -7.47
C ALA A 14 12.46 -10.07 -8.94
N GLU A 15 11.81 -9.16 -9.68
CA GLU A 15 12.17 -8.79 -11.06
C GLU A 15 13.61 -8.29 -11.14
N LYS A 16 14.04 -7.43 -10.21
CA LYS A 16 15.44 -6.95 -10.17
C LYS A 16 16.43 -8.11 -9.99
N ARG A 17 16.15 -9.03 -9.06
CA ARG A 17 16.99 -10.21 -8.83
C ARG A 17 17.01 -11.14 -10.04
N ALA A 18 15.88 -11.32 -10.73
CA ALA A 18 15.79 -12.14 -11.93
C ALA A 18 16.65 -11.56 -13.07
N VAL A 19 16.61 -10.24 -13.27
CA VAL A 19 17.47 -9.56 -14.25
C VAL A 19 18.94 -9.66 -13.85
N GLU A 20 19.28 -9.51 -12.58
CA GLU A 20 20.66 -9.65 -12.07
C GLU A 20 21.22 -11.07 -12.26
N ALA A 21 20.38 -12.10 -12.07
CA ALA A 21 20.76 -13.50 -12.22
C ALA A 21 21.04 -13.94 -13.67
N GLN A 22 20.59 -13.18 -14.68
CA GLN A 22 20.92 -13.49 -16.07
C GLN A 22 22.44 -13.39 -16.32
N ARG A 23 23.05 -14.53 -16.66
CA ARG A 23 24.51 -14.69 -16.91
C ARG A 23 24.93 -14.50 -18.37
N ASN A 24 23.98 -14.22 -19.27
CA ASN A 24 24.24 -14.26 -20.71
C ASN A 24 25.04 -13.03 -21.19
N LYS A 25 26.33 -13.22 -21.52
CA LYS A 25 27.25 -12.13 -21.92
C LYS A 25 26.80 -11.37 -23.17
N LYS A 26 26.08 -12.01 -24.10
CA LYS A 26 25.58 -11.39 -25.35
C LYS A 26 24.46 -10.36 -25.13
N LYS A 27 23.83 -10.34 -23.95
CA LYS A 27 22.71 -9.43 -23.62
C LYS A 27 23.05 -8.43 -22.52
N LYS A 28 24.34 -8.13 -22.32
CA LYS A 28 24.82 -7.26 -21.23
C LYS A 28 24.17 -5.86 -21.28
N ALA A 29 24.13 -5.22 -22.44
CA ALA A 29 23.51 -3.91 -22.61
C ALA A 29 21.99 -3.93 -22.35
N GLU A 30 21.28 -4.95 -22.83
CA GLU A 30 19.82 -5.13 -22.58
C GLU A 30 19.53 -5.28 -21.08
N LYS A 31 20.38 -6.03 -20.37
CA LYS A 31 20.31 -6.22 -18.92
C LYS A 31 20.54 -4.91 -18.16
N GLU A 32 21.57 -4.16 -18.53
CA GLU A 32 21.90 -2.88 -17.89
C GLU A 32 20.77 -1.86 -18.07
N ALA A 33 20.18 -1.78 -19.27
CA ALA A 33 19.01 -0.95 -19.52
C ALA A 33 17.82 -1.32 -18.62
N LYS A 34 17.49 -2.61 -18.49
CA LYS A 34 16.41 -3.09 -17.60
C LYS A 34 16.67 -2.78 -16.12
N LEU A 35 17.92 -2.87 -15.68
CA LEU A 35 18.31 -2.53 -14.31
C LEU A 35 18.20 -1.03 -14.02
N GLU A 36 18.56 -0.18 -14.98
CA GLU A 36 18.41 1.27 -14.84
C GLU A 36 16.93 1.69 -14.74
N VAL A 37 16.04 1.03 -15.49
CA VAL A 37 14.58 1.23 -15.35
C VAL A 37 14.11 0.93 -13.91
N LEU A 38 14.58 -0.18 -13.31
CA LEU A 38 14.21 -0.58 -11.94
C LEU A 38 14.94 0.18 -10.82
N LYS A 39 16.00 0.94 -11.15
CA LYS A 39 16.79 1.67 -10.17
C LYS A 39 15.99 2.87 -9.66
N ARG A 40 15.88 3.05 -8.34
CA ARG A 40 15.10 4.15 -7.73
C ARG A 40 13.63 4.23 -8.20
N SER A 41 13.05 3.14 -8.69
CA SER A 41 11.66 3.10 -9.21
C SER A 41 10.58 2.87 -8.15
N LYS A 42 10.96 2.60 -6.90
CA LYS A 42 10.03 2.23 -5.82
C LYS A 42 8.86 3.21 -5.72
N TYR A 43 9.13 4.51 -5.61
CA TYR A 43 8.06 5.49 -5.45
C TYR A 43 7.28 5.77 -6.72
N SER A 44 7.86 5.55 -7.90
CA SER A 44 7.12 5.64 -9.17
C SER A 44 6.02 4.59 -9.27
N LEU A 45 6.22 3.41 -8.67
CA LEU A 45 5.22 2.32 -8.64
C LEU A 45 4.26 2.41 -7.46
N LEU A 46 4.78 2.76 -6.28
CA LEU A 46 4.00 2.68 -5.04
C LEU A 46 3.15 3.92 -4.78
N LYS A 47 3.55 5.08 -5.30
CA LYS A 47 2.69 6.27 -5.23
C LYS A 47 1.46 6.08 -6.10
N ASN A 48 0.44 6.78 -5.69
CA ASN A 48 -0.77 7.07 -6.41
C ASN A 48 -0.49 7.77 -7.74
N GLU A 49 -1.14 7.37 -8.85
CA GLU A 49 -0.90 8.00 -10.16
C GLU A 49 -1.13 9.52 -10.15
N LYS A 50 -2.17 9.97 -9.44
CA LYS A 50 -2.50 11.39 -9.29
C LYS A 50 -1.45 12.22 -8.55
N ASP A 51 -0.58 11.57 -7.77
CA ASP A 51 0.45 12.22 -6.93
C ASP A 51 1.88 12.04 -7.52
N LEU A 52 2.00 11.55 -8.76
CA LEU A 52 3.28 11.36 -9.44
C LEU A 52 3.80 12.66 -10.05
N THR A 53 5.09 12.92 -9.87
CA THR A 53 5.79 13.96 -10.63
C THR A 53 6.01 13.52 -12.07
N GLU A 54 6.23 14.47 -12.99
CA GLU A 54 6.43 14.15 -14.41
C GLU A 54 7.58 13.16 -14.65
N THR A 55 8.69 13.34 -13.94
CA THR A 55 9.81 12.41 -13.92
C THR A 55 9.45 11.01 -13.42
N GLN A 56 8.50 10.91 -12.49
CA GLN A 56 8.02 9.63 -11.97
C GLN A 56 7.06 8.94 -12.93
N LYS A 57 6.25 9.72 -13.68
CA LYS A 57 5.34 9.20 -14.72
C LYS A 57 6.12 8.60 -15.89
N ILE A 58 7.10 9.32 -16.43
CA ILE A 58 7.98 8.81 -17.50
C ILE A 58 8.62 7.48 -17.08
N LYS A 59 9.08 7.42 -15.82
CA LYS A 59 9.67 6.20 -15.26
C LYS A 59 8.65 5.08 -15.08
N LEU A 60 7.43 5.39 -14.69
CA LEU A 60 6.35 4.42 -14.57
C LEU A 60 6.03 3.81 -15.94
N GLU A 61 5.90 4.63 -16.99
CA GLU A 61 5.68 4.15 -18.36
C GLU A 61 6.81 3.24 -18.83
N ALA A 62 8.08 3.63 -18.62
CA ALA A 62 9.22 2.77 -18.93
C ALA A 62 9.16 1.41 -18.18
N ILE A 63 8.68 1.37 -16.94
CA ILE A 63 8.48 0.12 -16.20
C ILE A 63 7.34 -0.70 -16.82
N LYS A 64 6.23 -0.05 -17.19
CA LYS A 64 5.07 -0.72 -17.78
C LYS A 64 5.41 -1.39 -19.11
N GLU A 65 6.27 -0.77 -19.92
CA GLU A 65 6.76 -1.32 -21.18
C GLU A 65 7.71 -2.51 -20.98
N ASN A 66 8.63 -2.42 -20.01
CA ASN A 66 9.66 -3.43 -19.82
C ASN A 66 9.22 -4.62 -18.96
N PHE A 67 8.24 -4.43 -18.07
CA PHE A 67 7.82 -5.42 -17.07
C PHE A 67 6.29 -5.57 -17.04
N PRO A 68 5.71 -6.44 -17.89
CA PRO A 68 4.26 -6.58 -18.01
C PRO A 68 3.58 -7.05 -16.71
N ASN A 69 4.29 -7.83 -15.88
CA ASN A 69 3.76 -8.24 -14.58
C ASN A 69 3.64 -7.05 -13.61
N LEU A 70 4.66 -6.18 -13.55
CA LEU A 70 4.60 -4.96 -12.74
C LEU A 70 3.54 -3.98 -13.25
N LYS A 71 3.33 -3.90 -14.57
CA LYS A 71 2.23 -3.15 -15.18
C LYS A 71 0.87 -3.63 -14.65
N LYS A 72 0.59 -4.93 -14.77
CA LYS A 72 -0.67 -5.53 -14.32
C LYS A 72 -0.91 -5.30 -12.82
N MET A 73 0.11 -5.50 -11.99
CA MET A 73 -0.01 -5.24 -10.55
C MET A 73 -0.30 -3.77 -10.25
N HIS A 74 0.34 -2.85 -10.98
CA HIS A 74 0.13 -1.42 -10.80
C HIS A 74 -1.29 -1.00 -11.19
N GLU A 75 -1.79 -1.49 -12.32
CA GLU A 75 -3.15 -1.23 -12.79
C GLU A 75 -4.19 -1.74 -11.79
N LEU A 76 -4.02 -2.97 -11.29
CA LEU A 76 -4.89 -3.55 -10.26
C LEU A 76 -4.84 -2.77 -8.94
N LYS A 77 -3.67 -2.24 -8.55
CA LYS A 77 -3.53 -1.38 -7.37
C LYS A 77 -4.35 -0.10 -7.52
N GLU A 78 -4.29 0.55 -8.70
CA GLU A 78 -5.08 1.77 -8.97
C GLU A 78 -6.58 1.45 -9.13
N GLU A 79 -6.95 0.32 -9.73
CA GLU A 79 -8.35 -0.15 -9.78
C GLU A 79 -8.90 -0.33 -8.37
N PHE A 80 -8.18 -1.04 -7.49
CA PHE A 80 -8.59 -1.21 -6.09
C PHE A 80 -8.82 0.12 -5.38
N ARG A 81 -7.93 1.09 -5.62
CA ARG A 81 -8.08 2.43 -5.06
C ARG A 81 -9.31 3.15 -5.60
N LYS A 82 -9.55 3.09 -6.91
CA LYS A 82 -10.71 3.71 -7.54
C LYS A 82 -12.01 3.23 -6.90
N ILE A 83 -12.13 1.93 -6.59
CA ILE A 83 -13.30 1.38 -5.89
C ILE A 83 -13.60 2.15 -4.59
N TYR A 84 -12.57 2.44 -3.77
CA TYR A 84 -12.75 3.21 -2.53
C TYR A 84 -13.07 4.69 -2.76
N GLU A 85 -12.69 5.26 -3.91
CA GLU A 85 -12.97 6.65 -4.26
C GLU A 85 -14.35 6.82 -4.92
N THR A 86 -14.85 5.82 -5.65
CA THR A 86 -16.09 5.92 -6.46
C THR A 86 -17.30 5.23 -5.85
N SER A 87 -17.15 4.12 -5.12
CA SER A 87 -18.31 3.36 -4.62
C SER A 87 -18.98 4.10 -3.46
N GLU A 88 -20.27 4.43 -3.62
CA GLU A 88 -21.01 5.23 -2.64
C GLU A 88 -21.81 4.38 -1.66
N ASN A 89 -22.19 3.16 -2.06
CA ASN A 89 -22.99 2.26 -1.25
C ASN A 89 -22.35 0.86 -1.08
N PRO A 90 -22.76 0.09 -0.05
CA PRO A 90 -22.24 -1.26 0.21
C PRO A 90 -22.41 -2.23 -0.95
N THR A 91 -23.50 -2.13 -1.71
CA THR A 91 -23.80 -3.06 -2.83
C THR A 91 -22.80 -2.89 -3.97
N GLU A 92 -22.51 -1.65 -4.37
CA GLU A 92 -21.49 -1.32 -5.37
C GLU A 92 -20.09 -1.72 -4.91
N GLY A 93 -19.77 -1.44 -3.65
CA GLY A 93 -18.49 -1.85 -3.05
C GLY A 93 -18.34 -3.37 -3.08
N LEU A 94 -19.40 -4.10 -2.76
CA LEU A 94 -19.42 -5.57 -2.79
C LEU A 94 -19.16 -6.11 -4.19
N LEU A 95 -19.88 -5.62 -5.20
CA LEU A 95 -19.70 -6.06 -6.58
C LEU A 95 -18.27 -5.74 -7.06
N SER A 96 -17.84 -4.49 -6.88
CA SER A 96 -16.55 -4.03 -7.38
C SER A 96 -15.36 -4.75 -6.72
N ILE A 97 -15.41 -4.99 -5.40
CA ILE A 97 -14.35 -5.74 -4.71
C ILE A 97 -14.38 -7.21 -5.13
N SER A 98 -15.55 -7.81 -5.32
CA SER A 98 -15.66 -9.21 -5.77
C SER A 98 -15.05 -9.39 -7.17
N GLU A 99 -15.36 -8.49 -8.10
CA GLU A 99 -14.76 -8.47 -9.44
C GLU A 99 -13.24 -8.28 -9.36
N TRP A 100 -12.80 -7.33 -8.53
CA TRP A 100 -11.37 -7.09 -8.33
C TRP A 100 -10.66 -8.32 -7.78
N LEU A 101 -11.24 -9.03 -6.80
CA LEU A 101 -10.68 -10.26 -6.23
C LEU A 101 -10.52 -11.36 -7.29
N ALA A 102 -11.46 -11.47 -8.23
CA ALA A 102 -11.36 -12.44 -9.33
C ALA A 102 -10.13 -12.14 -10.21
N LYS A 103 -9.94 -10.87 -10.60
CA LYS A 103 -8.82 -10.44 -11.46
C LYS A 103 -7.46 -10.50 -10.75
N SER A 104 -7.42 -10.13 -9.47
CA SER A 104 -6.19 -9.89 -8.70
C SER A 104 -5.63 -11.11 -7.97
N SER A 105 -6.43 -12.17 -7.80
CA SER A 105 -6.06 -13.39 -7.06
C SER A 105 -4.73 -14.02 -7.48
N SER A 106 -4.42 -13.97 -8.78
CA SER A 106 -3.18 -14.53 -9.35
C SER A 106 -1.92 -13.73 -8.99
N VAL A 107 -2.05 -12.46 -8.60
CA VAL A 107 -0.91 -11.55 -8.43
C VAL A 107 -0.79 -11.01 -7.00
N PHE A 108 -1.92 -10.82 -6.32
CA PHE A 108 -2.00 -10.31 -4.94
C PHE A 108 -2.54 -11.38 -3.98
N THR A 109 -1.90 -12.55 -3.96
CA THR A 109 -2.38 -13.73 -3.22
C THR A 109 -2.64 -13.43 -1.73
N LYS A 110 -1.69 -12.77 -1.04
CA LYS A 110 -1.82 -12.50 0.40
C LYS A 110 -2.88 -11.45 0.66
N SER A 111 -2.89 -10.36 -0.12
CA SER A 111 -3.89 -9.30 0.03
C SER A 111 -5.29 -9.81 -0.26
N CYS A 112 -5.47 -10.63 -1.31
CA CYS A 112 -6.77 -11.23 -1.61
C CYS A 112 -7.25 -12.13 -0.47
N GLN A 113 -6.36 -12.92 0.13
CA GLN A 113 -6.74 -13.73 1.29
C GLN A 113 -7.16 -12.87 2.47
N THR A 114 -6.41 -11.81 2.79
CA THR A 114 -6.79 -10.87 3.85
C THR A 114 -8.14 -10.23 3.55
N ILE A 115 -8.38 -9.78 2.33
CA ILE A 115 -9.65 -9.15 1.94
C ILE A 115 -10.81 -10.13 2.08
N ARG A 116 -10.64 -11.40 1.70
CA ARG A 116 -11.67 -12.43 1.90
C ARG A 116 -11.97 -12.67 3.38
N ASN A 117 -10.93 -12.74 4.22
CA ASN A 117 -11.11 -12.98 5.66
C ASN A 117 -11.85 -11.81 6.35
N TRP A 118 -11.67 -10.59 5.87
CA TRP A 118 -12.23 -9.37 6.44
C TRP A 118 -13.33 -8.76 5.55
N PHE A 119 -13.94 -9.56 4.66
CA PHE A 119 -14.80 -9.04 3.60
C PHE A 119 -15.99 -8.25 4.15
N GLY A 120 -16.68 -8.78 5.17
CA GLY A 120 -17.82 -8.10 5.79
C GLY A 120 -17.49 -6.71 6.35
N GLU A 121 -16.37 -6.61 7.08
CA GLU A 121 -15.88 -5.33 7.62
C GLU A 121 -15.50 -4.34 6.52
N ILE A 122 -14.88 -4.85 5.44
CA ILE A 122 -14.53 -4.06 4.27
C ILE A 122 -15.79 -3.53 3.56
N ILE A 123 -16.86 -4.31 3.47
CA ILE A 123 -18.11 -3.84 2.87
C ILE A 123 -18.82 -2.82 3.78
N SER A 124 -18.79 -3.02 5.09
CA SER A 124 -19.36 -2.07 6.06
C SER A 124 -18.71 -0.68 5.99
N TYR A 125 -17.43 -0.59 5.57
CA TYR A 125 -16.78 0.69 5.31
C TYR A 125 -17.58 1.58 4.33
N PHE A 126 -18.22 1.01 3.31
CA PHE A 126 -18.96 1.81 2.32
C PHE A 126 -20.28 2.39 2.85
N GLU A 127 -20.78 1.89 3.99
CA GLU A 127 -21.99 2.44 4.62
C GLU A 127 -21.68 3.74 5.39
N ARG A 128 -20.57 3.77 6.14
CA ARG A 128 -20.26 4.86 7.08
C ARG A 128 -19.03 5.67 6.71
N ARG A 129 -18.22 5.18 5.76
CA ARG A 129 -16.93 5.73 5.32
C ARG A 129 -16.03 6.13 6.50
N THR A 130 -16.06 5.35 7.58
CA THR A 130 -15.29 5.64 8.78
C THR A 130 -13.81 5.52 8.50
N THR A 131 -13.07 6.60 8.74
CA THR A 131 -11.62 6.62 8.57
C THR A 131 -10.92 6.22 9.87
N ASN A 132 -9.74 5.61 9.74
CA ASN A 132 -8.88 5.30 10.90
C ASN A 132 -8.23 6.55 11.52
N GLY A 133 -8.55 7.76 11.03
CA GLY A 133 -7.89 9.01 11.41
C GLY A 133 -8.03 9.34 12.89
N MET A 134 -9.21 9.10 13.49
CA MET A 134 -9.41 9.29 14.93
C MET A 134 -8.49 8.36 15.75
N VAL A 135 -8.47 7.08 15.41
CA VAL A 135 -7.65 6.06 16.09
C VAL A 135 -6.16 6.36 15.92
N GLU A 136 -5.73 6.81 14.73
CA GLU A 136 -4.36 7.26 14.49
C GLU A 136 -4.00 8.50 15.30
N GLY A 137 -4.92 9.46 15.42
CA GLY A 137 -4.77 10.63 16.29
C GLY A 137 -4.58 10.24 17.75
N ILE A 138 -5.41 9.32 18.25
CA ILE A 138 -5.29 8.76 19.60
C ILE A 138 -3.92 8.11 19.78
N ASN A 139 -3.52 7.24 18.86
CA ASN A 139 -2.23 6.54 18.90
C ASN A 139 -1.04 7.53 18.87
N ASN A 140 -1.13 8.59 18.09
CA ASN A 140 -0.09 9.63 18.01
C ASN A 140 0.02 10.43 19.32
N LYS A 141 -1.10 10.77 19.95
CA LYS A 141 -1.12 11.44 21.26
C LYS A 141 -0.50 10.55 22.35
N LEU A 142 -0.87 9.27 22.39
CA LEU A 142 -0.26 8.30 23.31
C LEU A 142 1.26 8.15 23.10
N LYS A 143 1.72 8.07 21.84
CA LYS A 143 3.15 8.04 21.50
C LYS A 143 3.87 9.32 21.91
N LEU A 144 3.23 10.49 21.79
CA LEU A 144 3.79 11.77 22.23
C LEU A 144 3.96 11.80 23.75
N ILE A 145 2.94 11.36 24.51
CA ILE A 145 3.01 11.25 25.98
C ILE A 145 4.16 10.36 26.40
N LYS A 146 4.30 9.18 25.79
CA LYS A 146 5.41 8.26 26.07
C LYS A 146 6.78 8.90 25.80
N ARG A 147 6.94 9.66 24.70
CA ARG A 147 8.19 10.36 24.35
C ARG A 147 8.51 11.49 25.32
N ARG A 148 7.55 12.33 25.67
CA ARG A 148 7.74 13.46 26.60
C ARG A 148 8.13 13.03 28.01
N SER A 149 7.72 11.84 28.42
CA SER A 149 8.05 11.28 29.73
C SER A 149 9.32 10.43 29.74
N TYR A 150 10.08 10.38 28.63
CA TYR A 150 11.28 9.53 28.48
C TYR A 150 11.02 8.03 28.74
N GLY A 151 9.80 7.58 28.48
CA GLY A 151 9.34 6.22 28.73
C GLY A 151 8.71 6.01 30.12
N PHE A 152 7.77 5.08 30.20
CA PHE A 152 7.14 4.66 31.45
C PHE A 152 7.56 3.24 31.78
N ARG A 153 8.04 3.02 33.02
CA ARG A 153 8.34 1.68 33.55
C ARG A 153 7.08 0.97 34.07
N ASN A 154 6.13 1.74 34.58
CA ASN A 154 4.87 1.24 35.12
C ASN A 154 3.69 1.64 34.21
N PHE A 155 2.93 0.65 33.75
CA PHE A 155 1.76 0.86 32.90
C PHE A 155 0.69 1.71 33.58
N ARG A 156 0.49 1.59 34.90
CA ARG A 156 -0.47 2.41 35.65
C ARG A 156 -0.16 3.89 35.53
N ASN A 157 1.12 4.27 35.62
CA ASN A 157 1.53 5.68 35.49
C ASN A 157 1.32 6.20 34.06
N PHE A 158 1.57 5.36 33.05
CA PHE A 158 1.26 5.69 31.66
C PHE A 158 -0.24 5.88 31.44
N TRP A 159 -1.07 5.00 32.00
CA TRP A 159 -2.52 5.07 31.90
C TRP A 159 -3.06 6.34 32.56
N VAL A 160 -2.66 6.62 33.80
CA VAL A 160 -3.07 7.85 34.52
C VAL A 160 -2.67 9.10 33.75
N ARG A 161 -1.43 9.18 33.27
CA ARG A 161 -0.96 10.32 32.48
C ARG A 161 -1.70 10.46 31.16
N SER A 162 -2.05 9.34 30.53
CA SER A 162 -2.86 9.33 29.31
C SER A 162 -4.24 9.89 29.59
N MET A 163 -4.96 9.36 30.58
CA MET A 163 -6.31 9.84 30.95
C MET A 163 -6.34 11.33 31.31
N LEU A 164 -5.39 11.81 32.11
CA LEU A 164 -5.27 13.23 32.45
C LEU A 164 -5.11 14.12 31.22
N SER A 165 -4.32 13.68 30.22
CA SER A 165 -4.12 14.44 28.98
C SER A 165 -5.37 14.51 28.10
N TRP A 166 -6.37 13.66 28.33
CA TRP A 166 -7.63 13.64 27.59
C TRP A 166 -8.73 14.44 28.28
N HIS A 167 -8.73 14.54 29.62
CA HIS A 167 -9.77 15.25 30.37
C HIS A 167 -9.42 16.72 30.72
N LEU A 168 -8.14 17.11 30.68
CA LEU A 168 -7.70 18.48 31.04
C LEU A 168 -7.41 19.38 29.83
N VAL A 169 -7.90 19.00 28.64
CA VAL A 169 -7.83 19.83 27.43
C VAL A 169 -9.26 20.00 26.91
N CYS A 170 -10.06 20.73 27.69
CA CYS A 170 -11.26 21.45 27.25
C CYS A 170 -10.99 22.92 27.51
#